data_AF-A0A6M0RQ88-F1
#
_entry.id   AF-A0A6M0RQ88-F1
#
_cell.length_a   1.000
_cell.length_b   1.000
_cell.length_c   1.000
_cell.angle_alpha   90.00
_cell.angle_beta   90.00
_cell.angle_gamma   90.00
#
_symmetry.space_group_name_H-M   'P 1'
#
loop_
_entity.id
_entity.type
_entity.pdbx_description
1 polymer ?
#
loop_
_entity_poly.entity_id
_entity_poly.type
_entity_poly.pdbx_seq_one_letter_code
_entity_poly.pdbx_strand_id
1 'polypeptide(L)' 'SRRYGDPAYGQLSQRCAEEIRQGADDEAEMGVFHDLYQPQRETNLRVRLDEYLRFSLEAGIFYIT' A
#
# COMPACT_ATOMS: atom_id res chain seq x y z
N SER A 1 -12.08 0.28 -4.34
CA SER A 1 -13.37 0.87 -4.79
C SER A 1 -14.53 -0.11 -4.62
N ARG A 2 -15.77 0.40 -4.50
CA ARG A 2 -17.01 -0.41 -4.53
C ARG A 2 -17.79 -0.23 -5.83
N ARG A 3 -17.22 0.48 -6.82
CA ARG A 3 -17.85 0.74 -8.11
C ARG A 3 -17.34 -0.24 -9.15
N TYR A 4 -18.25 -0.98 -9.78
CA TYR A 4 -17.89 -1.85 -10.89
C TYR A 4 -17.29 -1.05 -12.05
N GLY A 5 -16.24 -1.59 -12.68
CA GLY A 5 -15.47 -0.93 -13.75
C GLY A 5 -14.32 -0.03 -13.28
N ASP A 6 -14.21 0.20 -11.97
CA ASP A 6 -13.06 0.86 -11.36
C ASP A 6 -11.87 -0.13 -11.27
N PRO A 7 -10.64 0.22 -11.69
CA PRO A 7 -9.49 -0.68 -11.61
C PRO A 7 -9.20 -1.20 -10.20
N ALA A 8 -9.53 -0.42 -9.16
CA ALA A 8 -9.37 -0.82 -7.77
C ALA A 8 -10.67 -1.43 -7.18
N TYR A 9 -11.64 -1.81 -8.02
CA TYR A 9 -12.86 -2.47 -7.55
C TYR A 9 -12.53 -3.77 -6.81
N GLY A 10 -12.96 -3.85 -5.54
CA GLY A 10 -12.67 -4.99 -4.68
C GLY A 10 -11.31 -4.97 -3.98
N GLN A 11 -10.45 -3.97 -4.23
CA GLN A 11 -9.19 -3.80 -3.49
C GLN A 11 -9.46 -3.48 -2.02
N LEU A 12 -8.61 -4.02 -1.11
CA LEU A 12 -8.71 -3.73 0.31
C LEU A 12 -8.58 -2.23 0.57
N SER A 13 -9.40 -1.73 1.51
CA SER A 13 -9.34 -0.33 1.92
C SER A 13 -8.07 -0.07 2.72
N GLN A 14 -7.50 1.13 2.59
CA GLN A 14 -6.43 1.61 3.46
C GLN A 14 -6.81 1.59 4.96
N ARG A 15 -8.12 1.66 5.28
CA ARG A 15 -8.65 1.56 6.64
C ARG A 15 -8.89 0.12 7.11
N CYS A 16 -8.66 -0.87 6.26
CA CYS A 16 -8.72 -2.27 6.64
C CYS A 16 -7.62 -2.54 7.67
N ALA A 17 -7.89 -3.47 8.59
CA ALA A 17 -6.95 -3.88 9.61
C ALA A 17 -5.65 -4.35 8.95
N GLU A 18 -4.51 -4.02 9.57
CA GLU A 18 -3.20 -4.32 9.01
C GLU A 18 -3.00 -5.83 8.85
N GLU A 19 -3.51 -6.61 9.81
CA GLU A 19 -3.49 -8.07 9.82
C GLU A 19 -4.21 -8.69 8.61
N ILE A 20 -5.14 -7.95 8.00
CA ILE A 20 -5.83 -8.38 6.77
C ILE A 20 -5.10 -7.84 5.54
N ARG A 21 -4.62 -6.60 5.59
CA ARG A 21 -3.86 -5.96 4.50
C ARG A 21 -2.52 -6.63 4.24
N GLN A 22 -1.94 -7.25 5.25
CA GLN A 22 -0.67 -7.98 5.21
C GLN A 22 -0.90 -9.47 5.56
N GLY A 23 -2.13 -9.97 5.38
CA GLY A 23 -2.50 -11.31 5.82
C GLY A 23 -2.07 -12.44 4.87
N ALA A 24 -1.44 -12.12 3.73
CA ALA A 24 -0.83 -13.14 2.88
C ALA A 24 0.38 -13.78 3.59
N ASP A 25 0.81 -14.94 3.12
CA ASP A 25 1.94 -15.68 3.69
C ASP A 25 3.28 -14.93 3.57
N ASP A 26 3.38 -14.01 2.61
CA ASP A 26 4.52 -13.11 2.38
C ASP A 26 4.26 -11.66 2.85
N GLU A 27 3.26 -11.47 3.71
CA GLU A 27 2.83 -10.17 4.25
C GLU A 27 2.22 -9.21 3.19
N ALA A 28 1.89 -9.71 1.99
CA ALA A 28 1.19 -8.93 0.98
C ALA A 28 -0.32 -8.84 1.23
N GLU A 29 -0.98 -8.07 0.35
CA GLU A 29 -2.44 -8.02 0.29
C GLU A 29 -3.01 -9.37 -0.14
N MET A 30 -3.96 -9.91 0.60
CA MET A 30 -4.64 -11.15 0.21
C MET A 30 -5.56 -10.92 -1.01
N GLY A 31 -5.59 -11.89 -1.92
CA GLY A 31 -6.55 -11.95 -3.02
C GLY A 31 -5.99 -11.46 -4.36
N VAL A 32 -6.87 -11.02 -5.26
CA VAL A 32 -6.52 -10.72 -6.67
C VAL A 32 -5.51 -9.58 -6.83
N PHE A 33 -5.35 -8.73 -5.81
CA PHE A 33 -4.41 -7.61 -5.82
C PHE A 33 -3.06 -7.93 -5.15
N HIS A 34 -2.82 -9.19 -4.77
CA HIS A 34 -1.58 -9.65 -4.15
C HIS A 34 -0.32 -9.21 -4.92
N ASP A 35 -0.31 -9.43 -6.24
CA ASP A 35 0.85 -9.14 -7.09
C ASP A 35 1.12 -7.64 -7.31
N LEU A 36 0.31 -6.75 -6.74
CA LEU A 36 0.66 -5.33 -6.67
C LEU A 36 1.62 -5.02 -5.52
N TYR A 37 1.72 -5.91 -4.53
CA TYR A 37 2.59 -5.79 -3.36
C TYR A 37 2.49 -4.41 -2.68
N GLN A 38 1.27 -3.88 -2.56
CA GLN A 38 1.03 -2.52 -2.04
C GLN A 38 1.61 -2.30 -0.63
N PRO A 39 1.47 -3.24 0.34
CA PRO A 39 2.09 -3.09 1.67
C PRO A 39 3.61 -2.98 1.60
N GLN A 40 4.26 -3.82 0.78
CA GLN A 40 5.71 -3.81 0.61
C GLN A 40 6.19 -2.55 -0.11
N ARG A 41 5.47 -2.09 -1.16
CA ARG A 41 5.79 -0.84 -1.87
C ARG A 41 5.74 0.37 -0.95
N GLU A 42 4.72 0.45 -0.10
CA GLU A 42 4.56 1.51 0.89
C GLU A 42 5.69 1.48 1.93
N THR A 43 6.00 0.29 2.47
CA THR A 43 7.10 0.10 3.43
C THR A 43 8.45 0.46 2.84
N ASN A 44 8.75 -0.06 1.65
CA ASN A 44 9.99 0.25 0.93
C ASN A 44 10.12 1.74 0.66
N LEU A 45 9.03 2.42 0.29
CA LEU A 45 9.04 3.86 0.07
C LEU A 45 9.36 4.62 1.37
N ARG A 46 8.75 4.24 2.50
CA ARG A 46 9.05 4.85 3.80
C ARG A 46 10.52 4.68 4.18
N VAL A 47 11.07 3.48 4.06
CA VAL A 47 12.48 3.20 4.35
C VAL A 47 13.40 4.08 3.49
N ARG A 48 13.13 4.20 2.20
CA ARG A 48 13.94 5.04 1.31
C ARG A 48 13.81 6.53 1.60
N LEU A 49 12.63 6.98 2.01
CA LEU A 49 12.45 8.37 2.44
C LEU A 49 13.23 8.65 3.73
N ASP A 50 13.19 7.75 4.71
CA ASP A 50 13.98 7.90 5.94
C ASP A 50 15.49 7.93 5.67
N GLU A 51 15.97 7.03 4.79
CA GLU A 51 17.40 6.90 4.47
C GLU A 51 17.94 8.05 3.59
N TYR A 52 17.14 8.54 2.64
CA TYR A 52 17.65 9.38 1.54
C TYR A 52 16.98 10.74 1.41
N LEU A 53 15.95 11.07 2.20
CA LEU A 53 15.37 12.39 2.16
C LEU A 53 16.41 13.42 2.62
N ARG A 54 16.64 14.43 1.77
CA ARG A 54 17.60 15.48 2.08
C ARG A 54 17.12 16.27 3.30
N PHE A 55 18.08 16.68 4.13
CA PHE A 55 17.83 17.60 5.23
C PHE A 55 17.04 18.84 4.77
N SER A 56 16.13 19.30 5.65
CA SER A 56 15.18 20.39 5.40
C SER A 56 14.04 20.10 4.41
N LEU A 57 13.84 18.84 3.98
CA LEU A 57 12.66 18.44 3.20
C LEU A 57 11.72 17.59 4.04
N GLU A 58 10.43 17.67 3.74
CA GLU A 58 9.38 16.79 4.26
C GLU A 58 8.70 16.08 3.10
N ALA A 59 8.34 14.81 3.30
CA ALA A 59 7.66 13.99 2.30
C ALA A 59 6.34 13.44 2.86
N GLY A 60 5.30 13.42 2.02
CA GLY A 60 4.02 12.81 2.32
C GLY A 60 3.68 11.69 1.33
N ILE A 61 3.01 10.64 1.80
CA ILE A 61 2.49 9.55 0.96
C ILE A 61 1.00 9.79 0.69
N PHE A 62 0.63 9.89 -0.58
CA PHE A 62 -0.74 10.09 -1.02
C PHE A 62 -1.25 8.84 -1.74
N TYR A 63 -2.37 8.31 -1.28
CA TYR A 63 -2.97 7.10 -1.84
C TYR A 63 -3.99 7.47 -2.91
N ILE A 64 -3.82 6.89 -4.10
CA ILE A 64 -4.75 7.02 -5.23
C ILE A 64 -5.11 5.61 -5.69
N THR A 65 -6.40 5.40 -5.93
CA THR A 65 -6.99 4.18 -6.46
C THR A 65 -7.88 4.52 -7.63
#